data_AF-A0A834C582-F1
#
_entry.id   AF-A0A834C582-F1
#
_cell.length_a   1.000
_cell.length_b   1.000
_cell.length_c   1.000
_cell.angle_alpha   90.00
_cell.angle_beta   90.00
_cell.angle_gamma   90.00
#
_symmetry.space_group_name_H-M   'P 1'
#
loop_
_entity.id
_entity.type
_entity.pdbx_description
1 polymer ?
#
loop_
_entity_poly.entity_id
_entity_poly.type
_entity_poly.pdbx_seq_one_letter_code
_entity_poly.pdbx_strand_id
1 'polypeptide(L)'
;MSDEEEDYMSDAFLSKLQDVKPGVSMVRRVKEAMKKEVQQKEKNIQNRQKSYKEQEKESREVALQNSLSNQNKGFALLQKMGYKAGQGLGKGGAGRVDPIPLNIKTGMHYLSLVTV
;
A
#
# COMPACT_ATOMS: atom_id res chain seq x y z
N MET A 1 -10.72 9.31 -14.72
CA MET A 1 -11.20 9.50 -13.34
C MET A 1 -12.45 8.66 -13.24
N SER A 2 -12.34 7.44 -12.69
CA SER A 2 -13.53 6.62 -12.45
C SER A 2 -14.13 7.14 -11.17
N ASP A 3 -15.26 7.81 -11.30
CA ASP A 3 -16.01 8.32 -10.16
C ASP A 3 -16.23 7.23 -9.14
N GLU A 4 -16.11 7.69 -7.91
CA GLU A 4 -16.30 7.03 -6.63
C GLU A 4 -17.79 6.74 -6.42
N GLU A 5 -18.43 6.14 -7.43
CA GLU A 5 -19.82 5.69 -7.35
C GLU A 5 -19.87 4.57 -6.33
N GLU A 6 -20.28 4.93 -5.11
CA GLU A 6 -20.62 4.01 -4.03
C GLU A 6 -21.33 2.80 -4.63
N ASP A 7 -20.66 1.65 -4.64
CA ASP A 7 -21.14 0.41 -5.25
C ASP A 7 -22.61 0.21 -4.86
N TYR A 8 -23.49 0.29 -5.85
CA TYR A 8 -24.95 0.29 -5.68
C TYR A 8 -25.43 -1.00 -4.97
N MET A 9 -24.62 -2.05 -4.94
CA MET A 9 -24.88 -3.30 -4.23
C MET A 9 -24.14 -3.44 -2.88
N SER A 10 -23.42 -2.41 -2.42
CA SER A 10 -22.70 -2.45 -1.16
C SER A 10 -23.58 -2.11 0.06
N ASP A 11 -23.22 -2.67 1.22
CA ASP A 11 -23.86 -2.41 2.52
C ASP A 11 -23.60 -0.97 3.03
N ALA A 12 -22.90 -0.13 2.26
CA ALA A 12 -22.58 1.25 2.63
C ALA A 12 -23.84 2.09 2.88
N PHE A 13 -24.88 1.93 2.05
CA PHE A 13 -26.16 2.62 2.22
C PHE A 13 -26.90 2.16 3.48
N LEU A 14 -26.89 0.85 3.77
CA LEU A 14 -27.56 0.27 4.92
C LEU A 14 -26.84 0.62 6.23
N SER A 15 -25.51 0.74 6.21
CA SER A 15 -24.72 1.15 7.38
C SER A 15 -24.96 2.61 7.80
N LYS A 16 -25.38 3.49 6.86
CA LYS A 16 -25.76 4.88 7.12
C LYS A 16 -27.13 4.98 7.79
N LEU A 17 -27.97 3.95 7.69
CA LEU A 17 -29.27 3.91 8.34
C LEU A 17 -29.12 3.51 9.80
N GLN A 18 -29.79 4.23 10.70
CA GLN A 18 -29.84 3.85 12.11
C GLN A 18 -30.70 2.58 12.22
N ASP A 19 -30.11 1.47 12.68
CA ASP A 19 -30.81 0.19 12.89
C ASP A 19 -31.76 0.30 14.11
N VAL A 20 -32.85 1.04 13.92
CA VAL A 20 -33.94 1.18 14.90
C VAL A 20 -34.93 0.06 14.59
N LYS A 21 -34.84 -1.06 15.30
CA LYS A 21 -35.88 -2.10 15.27
C LYS A 21 -36.98 -1.69 16.25
N PRO A 22 -38.11 -1.09 15.81
CA PRO A 22 -39.17 -0.71 16.73
C PRO A 22 -39.79 -1.97 17.35
N GLY A 23 -39.86 -2.05 18.68
CA GLY A 23 -40.70 -3.00 19.40
C GLY A 23 -40.06 -4.31 19.88
N VAL A 24 -38.77 -4.58 19.62
CA VAL A 24 -38.10 -5.78 20.16
C VAL A 24 -36.72 -5.41 20.71
N SER A 25 -36.59 -5.36 22.03
CA SER A 25 -35.27 -5.26 22.66
C SER A 25 -34.48 -6.53 22.33
N MET A 26 -33.34 -6.39 21.68
CA MET A 26 -32.44 -7.51 21.40
C MET A 26 -32.13 -8.26 22.69
N VAL A 27 -32.39 -9.57 22.71
CA VAL A 27 -32.04 -10.43 23.85
C VAL A 27 -30.54 -10.31 24.11
N ARG A 28 -30.12 -10.17 25.39
CA ARG A 28 -28.71 -9.95 25.78
C ARG A 28 -27.73 -10.86 25.04
N ARG A 29 -28.07 -12.14 24.90
CA ARG A 29 -27.27 -13.16 24.19
C ARG A 29 -27.00 -12.79 22.72
N VAL A 30 -27.99 -12.25 22.01
CA VAL A 30 -27.88 -11.87 20.60
C VAL A 30 -26.96 -10.66 20.44
N LYS A 31 -27.11 -9.65 21.31
CA LYS A 31 -26.25 -8.45 21.32
C LYS A 31 -24.79 -8.82 21.60
N GLU A 32 -24.55 -9.72 22.56
CA GLU A 32 -23.21 -10.22 22.88
C GLU A 32 -22.59 -11.04 21.74
N ALA A 33 -23.38 -11.89 21.07
CA ALA A 33 -22.92 -12.67 19.91
C ALA A 33 -22.48 -11.76 18.76
N MET A 34 -23.29 -10.75 18.41
CA MET A 34 -22.96 -9.77 17.38
C MET A 34 -21.67 -9.01 17.72
N LYS A 35 -21.51 -8.54 18.96
CA LYS A 35 -20.28 -7.86 19.40
C LYS A 35 -19.06 -8.78 19.31
N LYS A 36 -19.19 -10.05 19.66
CA LYS A 36 -18.12 -11.05 19.52
C LYS A 36 -17.76 -11.29 18.06
N GLU A 37 -18.75 -11.39 17.17
CA GLU A 37 -18.53 -11.59 15.74
C GLU A 37 -17.79 -10.40 15.12
N VAL A 38 -18.19 -9.17 15.44
CA VAL A 38 -17.49 -7.95 14.99
C VAL A 38 -16.03 -7.97 15.46
N GLN A 39 -15.79 -8.22 16.75
CA GLN A 39 -14.43 -8.32 17.29
C GLN A 39 -13.62 -9.44 16.63
N GLN A 40 -14.24 -10.57 16.30
CA GLN A 40 -13.58 -11.67 15.62
C GLN A 40 -13.22 -11.31 14.18
N LYS A 41 -14.11 -10.62 13.46
CA LYS A 41 -13.85 -10.09 12.12
C LYS A 41 -12.71 -9.07 12.15
N GLU A 42 -12.73 -8.12 13.08
CA GLU A 42 -11.65 -7.13 13.26
C GLU A 42 -10.30 -7.81 13.53
N LYS A 43 -10.25 -8.77 14.46
CA LYS A 43 -9.04 -9.54 14.75
C LYS A 43 -8.55 -10.35 13.56
N ASN A 44 -9.46 -10.94 12.77
CA ASN A 44 -9.08 -11.67 11.56
C ASN A 44 -8.47 -10.75 10.49
N ILE A 45 -9.01 -9.52 10.35
CA ILE A 45 -8.47 -8.53 9.42
C ILE A 45 -7.08 -8.08 9.88
N GLN A 46 -6.89 -7.80 11.17
CA GLN A 46 -5.61 -7.37 11.73
C GLN A 46 -4.54 -8.48 11.72
N ASN A 47 -4.93 -9.72 11.99
CA ASN A 47 -4.03 -10.88 11.96
C ASN A 47 -3.84 -11.46 10.56
N ARG A 48 -4.42 -10.85 9.52
CA ARG A 48 -4.23 -11.31 8.15
C ARG A 48 -2.74 -11.18 7.80
N GLN A 49 -2.10 -12.31 7.56
CA GLN A 49 -0.75 -12.32 7.03
C GLN A 49 -0.77 -11.78 5.60
N LYS A 50 0.03 -10.73 5.35
CA LYS A 50 0.25 -10.20 4.00
C LYS A 50 0.86 -11.30 3.12
N SER A 51 0.46 -11.32 1.84
CA SER A 51 1.08 -12.26 0.89
C SER A 51 2.55 -11.90 0.67
N TYR A 52 3.38 -12.89 0.34
CA TYR A 52 4.78 -12.66 -0.03
C TYR A 52 4.93 -11.60 -1.13
N LYS A 53 4.04 -11.62 -2.13
CA LYS A 53 4.02 -10.63 -3.22
C LYS A 53 3.76 -9.20 -2.74
N GLU A 54 2.88 -9.04 -1.75
CA GLU A 54 2.55 -7.73 -1.18
C GLU A 54 3.71 -7.19 -0.35
N GLN A 55 4.33 -8.06 0.48
CA GLN A 55 5.50 -7.70 1.29
C GLN A 55 6.70 -7.31 0.42
N GLU A 56 6.96 -8.05 -0.67
CA GLU A 56 8.04 -7.72 -1.60
C GLU A 56 7.79 -6.39 -2.31
N LYS A 57 6.54 -6.10 -2.70
CA LYS A 57 6.17 -4.81 -3.30
C LYS A 57 6.37 -3.66 -2.32
N GLU A 58 5.88 -3.79 -1.08
CA GLU A 58 5.99 -2.77 -0.05
C GLU A 58 7.46 -2.51 0.33
N SER A 59 8.23 -3.56 0.61
CA SER A 59 9.67 -3.43 0.92
C SER A 59 10.44 -2.75 -0.21
N ARG A 60 10.10 -3.03 -1.48
CA ARG A 60 10.70 -2.39 -2.64
C ARG A 60 10.34 -0.90 -2.72
N GLU A 61 9.07 -0.55 -2.53
CA GLU A 61 8.62 0.84 -2.52
C GLU A 61 9.31 1.62 -1.40
N VAL A 62 9.39 1.06 -0.20
CA VAL A 62 10.11 1.63 0.94
C VAL A 62 11.60 1.82 0.62
N ALA A 63 12.24 0.83 -0.02
CA ALA A 63 13.65 0.93 -0.42
C ALA A 63 13.90 1.98 -1.51
N LEU A 64 12.94 2.21 -2.40
CA LEU A 64 13.04 3.25 -3.44
C LEU A 64 12.88 4.67 -2.87
N GLN A 65 12.09 4.85 -1.80
CA GLN A 65 11.90 6.14 -1.14
C GLN A 65 13.06 6.49 -0.20
N ASN A 66 13.70 5.48 0.40
CA ASN A 66 14.76 5.71 1.37
C ASN A 66 16.09 6.00 0.69
N SER A 67 16.65 7.17 0.98
CA SER A 67 18.03 7.52 0.60
C SER A 67 19.05 6.67 1.33
N LEU A 68 20.20 6.43 0.69
CA LEU A 68 21.28 5.62 1.26
C LEU A 68 21.88 6.30 2.51
N SER A 69 22.02 5.56 3.61
CA SER A 69 22.56 6.13 4.86
C SER A 69 24.08 6.29 4.82
N ASN A 70 24.61 7.22 5.63
CA ASN A 70 26.07 7.44 5.78
C ASN A 70 26.81 6.22 6.35
N GLN A 71 26.10 5.32 7.03
CA GLN A 71 26.65 4.06 7.55
C GLN A 71 26.85 3.02 6.43
N ASN A 72 26.26 3.23 5.26
CA ASN A 72 26.44 2.33 4.14
C ASN A 72 27.86 2.46 3.57
N LYS A 73 28.57 1.33 3.48
CA LYS A 73 29.95 1.27 2.96
C LYS A 73 30.07 1.84 1.55
N GLY A 74 29.06 1.62 0.70
CA GLY A 74 29.00 2.17 -0.66
C GLY A 74 28.88 3.69 -0.67
N PHE A 75 28.04 4.25 0.21
CA PHE A 75 27.93 5.71 0.35
C PHE A 75 29.25 6.33 0.83
N ALA A 76 29.89 5.72 1.83
CA ALA A 76 31.18 6.18 2.33
C ALA A 76 32.27 6.16 1.24
N LEU A 77 32.26 5.14 0.36
CA LEU A 77 33.17 5.07 -0.77
C LEU A 77 32.88 6.18 -1.81
N LEU A 78 31.62 6.39 -2.16
CA LEU A 78 31.21 7.47 -3.07
C LEU A 78 31.66 8.82 -2.53
N GLN A 79 31.44 9.08 -1.23
CA GLN A 79 31.85 10.32 -0.59
C GLN A 79 33.37 10.54 -0.66
N LYS A 80 34.17 9.48 -0.48
CA LYS A 80 35.64 9.54 -0.65
C LYS A 80 36.05 9.84 -2.09
N MET A 81 35.25 9.45 -3.08
CA MET A 81 35.45 9.77 -4.49
C MET A 81 34.94 11.17 -4.88
N GLY A 82 34.46 11.96 -3.90
CA GLY A 82 34.00 13.34 -4.11
C GLY A 82 32.49 13.47 -4.36
N TYR A 83 31.72 12.39 -4.23
CA TYR A 83 30.26 12.45 -4.28
C TYR A 83 29.69 13.21 -3.08
N LYS A 84 28.65 14.00 -3.31
CA LYS A 84 27.89 14.70 -2.27
C LYS A 84 26.44 14.18 -2.27
N ALA A 85 25.86 14.05 -1.08
CA ALA A 85 24.47 13.61 -0.95
C ALA A 85 23.53 14.51 -1.77
N GLY A 86 22.68 13.89 -2.60
CA GLY A 86 21.70 14.59 -3.44
C GLY A 86 22.27 15.18 -4.74
N GLN A 87 23.55 15.01 -5.04
CA GLN A 87 24.12 15.44 -6.32
C GLN A 87 23.97 14.35 -7.39
N GLY A 88 23.65 14.74 -8.62
CA GLY A 88 23.73 13.83 -9.76
C GLY A 88 25.18 13.37 -10.03
N LEU A 89 25.34 12.16 -10.57
CA LEU A 89 26.68 11.66 -10.95
C LEU A 89 27.19 12.31 -12.25
N GLY A 90 28.51 12.26 -12.48
CA GLY A 90 29.16 12.74 -13.70
C GLY A 90 29.82 14.12 -13.57
N LYS A 91 30.63 14.50 -14.57
CA LYS A 91 31.53 15.69 -14.54
C LYS A 91 30.81 17.01 -14.23
N GLY A 92 29.57 17.16 -14.72
CA GLY A 92 28.71 18.33 -14.48
C GLY A 92 27.57 18.09 -13.49
N GLY A 93 27.53 16.94 -12.81
CA GLY A 93 26.40 16.58 -11.94
C GLY A 93 25.07 16.37 -12.68
N ALA A 94 25.10 16.21 -14.00
CA ALA A 94 23.91 16.06 -14.86
C ALA A 94 23.29 14.66 -14.82
N GLY A 95 23.89 13.72 -14.09
CA GLY A 95 23.34 12.39 -13.88
C GLY A 95 22.03 12.46 -13.09
N ARG A 96 21.18 11.46 -13.31
CA ARG A 96 19.90 11.34 -12.62
C ARG A 96 20.13 11.15 -11.12
N VAL A 97 19.37 11.88 -10.30
CA VAL A 97 19.42 11.76 -8.83
C VAL A 97 18.49 10.65 -8.35
N ASP A 98 17.36 10.46 -9.04
CA ASP A 98 16.35 9.49 -8.66
C ASP A 98 16.59 8.11 -9.30
N PRO A 99 16.29 7.01 -8.59
CA PRO A 99 16.38 5.66 -9.14
C PRO A 99 15.42 5.46 -10.30
N ILE A 100 15.79 4.63 -11.28
CA ILE A 100 14.97 4.38 -12.48
C ILE A 100 13.67 3.65 -12.08
N PRO A 101 12.50 4.06 -12.60
CA PRO A 101 11.25 3.36 -12.32
C PRO A 101 11.28 1.94 -12.87
N LEU A 102 10.90 0.97 -12.03
CA LEU A 102 10.85 -0.44 -12.40
C LEU A 102 9.43 -0.81 -12.85
N ASN A 103 9.30 -1.39 -14.04
CA ASN A 103 8.03 -1.96 -14.51
C ASN A 103 8.10 -3.50 -14.44
N ILE A 104 7.40 -4.10 -13.46
CA ILE A 104 7.39 -5.55 -13.24
C ILE A 104 6.25 -6.15 -14.07
N LYS A 105 6.57 -6.94 -15.09
CA LYS A 105 5.55 -7.65 -15.87
C LYS A 105 5.00 -8.82 -15.05
N THR A 106 3.76 -8.71 -14.59
CA THR A 106 3.02 -9.82 -13.98
C THR A 106 2.26 -10.58 -15.06
N GLY A 107 2.97 -11.44 -15.80
CA GLY A 107 2.40 -12.29 -16.87
C GLY A 107 2.93 -11.97 -18.26
N MET A 108 2.72 -12.91 -19.19
CA MET A 108 3.08 -12.76 -20.61
C MET A 108 2.00 -11.94 -21.32
N HIS A 109 1.94 -10.64 -21.06
CA HIS A 109 1.16 -9.74 -21.90
C HIS A 109 1.99 -9.43 -23.14
N TYR A 110 1.54 -9.89 -24.30
CA TYR A 110 2.12 -9.48 -25.58
C TYR A 110 2.00 -7.97 -25.71
N LEU A 111 3.08 -7.35 -26.20
CA LEU A 111 3.18 -5.91 -26.36
C LEU A 111 2.32 -5.48 -27.55
N SER A 112 1.02 -5.32 -27.36
CA SER A 112 0.17 -4.65 -28.34
C SER A 112 -0.89 -3.79 -27.66
N LEU A 113 -0.82 -2.49 -27.99
CA LEU A 113 -1.85 -1.45 -27.94
C LEU A 113 -2.14 -0.81 -26.57
N VAL A 114 -1.36 0.23 -26.26
CA VAL A 114 -1.91 1.43 -25.63
C VAL A 114 -2.06 2.46 -26.76
N THR A 115 -3.29 2.62 -27.25
CA THR A 115 -3.66 3.72 -28.15
C THR A 115 -3.82 4.99 -27.32
N VAL A 116 -3.31 6.10 -27.87
CA VAL A 116 -3.39 7.48 -27.36
C VAL A 116 -4.84 7.91 -27.15
#